data_AF-A0AAD6YU13-F1
#
_entry.id   AF-A0AAD6YU13-F1
#
_cell.length_a   1.000
_cell.length_b   1.000
_cell.length_c   1.000
_cell.angle_alpha   90.00
_cell.angle_beta   90.00
_cell.angle_gamma   90.00
#
_symmetry.space_group_name_H-M   'P 1'
#
loop_
_entity.id
_entity.type
_entity.pdbx_description
1 polymer ?
#
loop_
_entity_poly.entity_id
_entity_poly.type
_entity_poly.pdbx_seq_one_letter_code
_entity_poly.pdbx_strand_id
1 'polypeptide(L)' 'LMWPMLANGTVRGAVIPLTDIRQTCQLFPNFDRPAVNEQWTSDTVLDECYSFFVNN' A
#
# COMPACT_ATOMS: atom_id res chain seq x y z
N LEU A 1 -5.23 12.39 9.81
CA LEU A 1 -4.02 13.23 9.71
C LEU A 1 -3.55 13.18 8.27
N MET A 2 -3.82 14.22 7.49
CA MET A 2 -3.29 14.35 6.13
C MET A 2 -1.95 15.06 6.25
N TRP A 3 -0.86 14.36 5.96
CA TRP A 3 0.47 14.95 5.97
C TRP A 3 0.64 15.77 4.69
N PRO A 4 1.03 17.06 4.80
CA PRO A 4 1.27 17.86 3.61
C PRO A 4 2.43 17.27 2.82
N MET A 5 2.29 17.23 1.49
CA MET A 5 3.40 16.90 0.60
C MET A 5 4.54 17.90 0.81
N LEU A 6 5.77 17.40 0.85
CA LEU A 6 6.94 18.27 0.89
C LEU A 6 7.10 18.96 -0.48
N ALA A 7 7.68 20.15 -0.48
CA ALA A 7 7.86 20.95 -1.71
C ALA A 7 8.71 20.26 -2.78
N ASN A 8 9.46 19.22 -2.41
CA ASN A 8 10.24 18.37 -3.32
C ASN A 8 9.45 17.17 -3.87
N GLY A 9 8.13 17.11 -3.63
CA GLY A 9 7.27 16.03 -4.11
C GLY A 9 7.36 14.73 -3.29
N THR A 10 8.07 14.70 -2.17
CA THR A 10 8.12 13.50 -1.32
C THR A 10 7.04 13.51 -0.24
N VAL A 11 6.50 12.33 0.05
CA VAL A 11 5.57 12.13 1.17
C VAL A 11 6.39 12.02 2.46
N ARG A 12 5.95 12.70 3.54
CA ARG A 12 6.57 12.52 4.86
C ARG A 12 6.28 11.11 5.37
N GLY A 13 7.26 10.23 5.26
CA GLY A 13 7.32 9.01 6.07
C GLY A 13 7.76 9.35 7.50
N ALA A 14 7.16 8.70 8.49
CA ALA A 14 7.57 8.80 9.89
C ALA A 14 7.41 7.44 10.57
N VAL A 15 8.31 7.13 11.51
CA VAL A 15 8.10 6.02 12.44
C VAL A 15 7.08 6.50 13.47
N ILE A 16 5.94 5.80 13.59
CA ILE A 16 4.91 6.12 14.57
C ILE A 16 4.79 5.00 15.61
N PRO A 17 4.51 5.32 16.89
CA PRO A 17 4.20 4.31 17.89
C PRO A 17 2.97 3.48 17.51
N LEU A 18 3.01 2.18 17.78
CA LEU A 18 1.87 1.30 17.52
C LEU A 18 0.61 1.71 18.28
N THR A 19 0.76 2.31 19.47
CA THR A 19 -0.34 2.81 20.30
C THR A 19 -1.16 3.92 19.64
N ASP A 20 -0.58 4.62 18.66
CA ASP A 20 -1.24 5.73 17.97
C ASP A 20 -2.10 5.23 16.79
N ILE A 21 -1.96 3.94 16.43
CA ILE A 21 -2.72 3.30 15.36
C ILE A 21 -4.03 2.76 15.95
N ARG A 22 -5.14 3.43 15.63
CA ARG A 22 -6.48 3.00 16.08
C ARG A 22 -7.04 1.83 15.27
N GLN A 23 -6.69 1.76 13.99
CA GLN A 23 -7.15 0.74 13.04
C GLN A 23 -6.18 0.69 11.86
N THR A 24 -5.96 -0.50 11.30
CA THR A 24 -5.22 -0.71 10.05
C THR A 24 -6.12 -1.44 9.07
N CYS A 25 -5.98 -1.11 7.79
CA CYS A 25 -6.45 -1.97 6.73
C CYS A 25 -5.25 -2.36 5.88
N GLN A 26 -5.14 -3.65 5.56
CA GLN A 26 -4.08 -4.17 4.69
C GLN A 26 -4.70 -4.62 3.38
N LEU A 27 -4.09 -4.17 2.28
CA LEU A 27 -4.43 -4.61 0.93
C LEU A 27 -3.55 -5.81 0.56
N PHE A 28 -4.18 -6.90 0.14
CA PHE A 28 -3.49 -8.06 -0.41
C PHE A 28 -3.86 -8.18 -1.89
N PRO A 29 -2.89 -8.13 -2.82
CA PRO A 29 -3.18 -8.26 -4.24
C PRO A 29 -3.92 -9.56 -4.52
N ASN A 30 -5.00 -9.50 -5.30
CA ASN A 30 -5.58 -10.71 -5.85
C ASN A 30 -4.72 -11.11 -7.06
N PHE A 31 -3.83 -12.07 -6.83
CA PHE A 31 -3.04 -12.68 -7.89
C PHE A 31 -3.96 -13.59 -8.72
N ASP A 32 -4.64 -13.01 -9.70
CA ASP A 32 -5.59 -13.72 -10.58
C ASP A 32 -4.98 -15.07 -11.04
N ARG A 33 -5.63 -16.17 -10.68
CA ARG A 33 -5.18 -17.52 -11.06
C ARG A 33 -5.39 -17.71 -12.57
N PRO A 34 -4.43 -18.34 -13.29
CA PRO A 34 -3.53 -19.38 -12.79
C PRO A 34 -2.06 -18.97 -12.58
N ALA A 35 -1.64 -17.75 -12.91
CA ALA A 35 -0.24 -17.35 -12.80
C ALA A 35 -0.11 -15.95 -12.18
N VAL A 36 0.55 -15.87 -11.03
CA VAL A 36 1.03 -14.61 -10.45
C VAL A 36 2.02 -13.99 -11.44
N ASN A 37 1.84 -12.72 -11.79
CA ASN A 37 2.83 -12.01 -12.60
C ASN A 37 4.08 -11.75 -11.74
N GLU A 38 5.15 -12.50 -11.99
CA GLU A 38 6.42 -12.37 -11.27
C GLU A 38 7.13 -11.03 -11.50
N GLN A 39 6.67 -10.22 -12.46
CA GLN A 39 7.21 -8.88 -12.71
C GLN A 39 6.64 -7.83 -11.76
N TRP A 40 5.63 -8.16 -10.95
CA TRP A 40 5.09 -7.22 -9.97
C TRP A 40 6.14 -6.86 -8.94
N THR A 41 6.32 -5.56 -8.76
CA THR A 41 7.17 -4.99 -7.71
C THR A 41 6.31 -4.20 -6.73
N SER A 42 6.86 -3.86 -5.58
CA SER A 42 6.18 -2.98 -4.62
C SER A 42 5.81 -1.62 -5.22
N ASP A 43 6.54 -1.18 -6.25
CA ASP A 43 6.31 0.10 -6.93
C ASP A 43 5.20 0.02 -7.99
N THR A 44 5.00 -1.15 -8.62
CA THR A 44 4.06 -1.31 -9.73
C THR A 44 2.77 -2.04 -9.36
N VAL A 45 2.75 -2.78 -8.25
CA VAL A 45 1.61 -3.62 -7.86
C VAL A 45 0.29 -2.86 -7.71
N LEU A 46 0.33 -1.58 -7.33
CA LEU A 46 -0.87 -0.74 -7.22
C LEU A 46 -1.45 -0.32 -8.58
N ASP A 47 -0.61 -0.24 -9.60
CA ASP A 47 -1.02 0.11 -10.97
C ASP A 47 -1.43 -1.14 -11.77
N GLU A 48 -0.77 -2.26 -11.51
CA GLU A 48 -0.95 -3.49 -12.29
C GLU A 48 -2.04 -4.43 -11.74
N CYS A 49 -2.38 -4.33 -10.45
CA CYS A 49 -3.37 -5.20 -9.83
C CYS A 49 -4.77 -4.59 -9.89
N TYR A 50 -5.69 -5.22 -10.63
CA TYR A 50 -7.06 -4.73 -10.82
C TYR A 50 -7.98 -4.98 -9.62
N SER A 51 -7.60 -5.85 -8.68
CA SER A 51 -8.43 -6.15 -7.50
C SER A 51 -7.60 -6.55 -6.27
N PHE A 52 -8.04 -6.12 -5.09
CA PHE A 52 -7.37 -6.40 -3.82
C PHE A 52 -8.34 -7.00 -2.82
N PHE A 53 -7.86 -7.91 -1.98
CA PHE A 53 -8.53 -8.28 -0.74
C PHE A 53 -8.20 -7.25 0.34
N VAL A 54 -9.19 -6.93 1.17
CA VAL A 54 -9.02 -6.02 2.31
C VAL A 54 -9.09 -6.85 3.59
N ASN A 55 -8.05 -6.77 4.42
CA ASN A 55 -8.08 -7.23 5.80
C ASN A 55 -8.25 -6.03 6.73
N ASN A 56 -9.22 -6.10 7.63
CA ASN A 56 -9.62 -5.02 8.52
C ASN A 56 -9.96 -5.56 9.92
#